data_AF-A0A915MQ24-F1
#
_entry.id   AF-A0A915MQ24-F1
#
_cell.length_a   1.000
_cell.length_b   1.000
_cell.length_c   1.000
_cell.angle_alpha   90.00
_cell.angle_beta   90.00
_cell.angle_gamma   90.00
#
_symmetry.space_group_name_H-M   'P 1'
#
loop_
_entity.id
_entity.type
_entity.pdbx_description
1 polymer ?
#
loop_
_entity_poly.entity_id
_entity_poly.type
_entity_poly.pdbx_seq_one_letter_code
_entity_poly.pdbx_strand_id
1 'polypeptide(L)'
;MDSSKEEERVLTSEVHASANASVVCLIEIGCIALQVDTAISTVFIEASGVLEPIFACLLHPIQSVRIAASFCLKCIVTSIPSLTTPLVDRCLSRLEYMKKSPEAINGFSLCLAALLSQCRHSQLGIPFAKCRQVFNLAEELIKSATQTPRLMLRKVQAGWILISAILSLGPTFARPILPKLFTLWRISFPRSAEETKTERGCGDAGSWEATLEARAGALASMSILALRCPEL
;
A
#
# COMPACT_ATOMS: atom_id res chain seq x y z
N MET A 1 -36.43 6.93 -16.01
CA MET A 1 -35.35 5.93 -15.85
C MET A 1 -34.06 6.33 -16.56
N ASP A 2 -34.07 7.37 -17.42
CA ASP A 2 -32.85 7.94 -18.06
C ASP A 2 -32.16 9.04 -17.23
N SER A 3 -32.92 9.92 -16.54
CA SER A 3 -32.36 11.03 -15.75
C SER A 3 -31.32 10.58 -14.71
N SER A 4 -31.56 9.46 -14.03
CA SER A 4 -30.65 8.93 -13.00
C SER A 4 -29.36 8.36 -13.58
N LYS A 5 -29.38 7.83 -14.81
CA LYS A 5 -28.18 7.33 -15.49
C LYS A 5 -27.34 8.46 -16.07
N GLU A 6 -27.98 9.56 -16.45
CA GLU A 6 -27.32 10.76 -16.96
C GLU A 6 -26.66 11.55 -15.82
N GLU A 7 -27.34 11.70 -14.68
CA GLU A 7 -26.75 12.25 -13.45
C GLU A 7 -25.55 11.43 -12.95
N GLU A 8 -25.64 10.09 -12.96
CA GLU A 8 -24.52 9.20 -12.59
C GLU A 8 -23.33 9.33 -13.56
N ARG A 9 -23.59 9.54 -14.86
CA ARG A 9 -22.54 9.80 -15.87
C ARG A 9 -21.88 11.17 -15.70
N VAL A 10 -22.65 12.20 -15.35
CA VAL A 10 -22.11 13.55 -15.10
C VAL A 10 -21.26 13.54 -13.83
N LEU A 11 -21.77 12.95 -12.74
CA LEU A 11 -21.05 12.83 -11.47
C LEU A 11 -19.75 12.04 -11.62
N THR A 12 -19.77 10.94 -12.38
CA THR A 12 -18.54 10.17 -12.68
C THR A 12 -17.55 10.99 -13.50
N SER A 13 -18.00 11.73 -14.52
CA SER A 13 -17.13 12.61 -15.32
C SER A 13 -16.47 13.72 -14.49
N GLU A 14 -17.21 14.36 -13.58
CA GLU A 14 -16.68 15.40 -12.68
C GLU A 14 -15.69 14.83 -11.65
N VAL A 15 -15.98 13.64 -11.11
CA VAL A 15 -15.05 12.91 -10.23
C VAL A 15 -13.76 12.54 -10.98
N HIS A 16 -13.83 12.20 -12.26
CA HIS A 16 -12.64 11.92 -13.07
C HIS A 16 -11.84 13.18 -13.43
N ALA A 17 -12.51 14.29 -13.75
CA ALA A 17 -11.83 15.56 -14.04
C ALA A 17 -11.10 16.11 -12.79
N SER A 18 -11.77 16.09 -11.63
CA SER A 18 -11.15 16.46 -10.34
C SER A 18 -10.03 15.50 -9.92
N ALA A 19 -10.12 14.21 -10.27
CA ALA A 19 -9.05 13.25 -10.05
C ALA A 19 -7.77 13.59 -10.84
N ASN A 20 -7.90 13.98 -12.12
CA ASN A 20 -6.74 14.34 -12.95
C ASN A 20 -6.01 15.57 -12.41
N ALA A 21 -6.77 16.61 -12.04
CA ALA A 21 -6.19 17.80 -11.40
C ALA A 21 -5.47 17.44 -10.09
N SER A 22 -6.09 16.58 -9.25
CA SER A 22 -5.48 16.10 -8.01
C SER A 22 -4.18 15.32 -8.26
N VAL A 23 -4.16 14.42 -9.25
CA VAL A 23 -2.95 13.68 -9.63
C VAL A 23 -1.83 14.63 -10.03
N VAL A 24 -2.10 15.59 -10.91
CA VAL A 24 -1.10 16.57 -11.37
C VAL A 24 -0.58 17.38 -10.18
N CYS A 25 -1.46 17.96 -9.36
CA CYS A 25 -1.04 18.73 -8.18
C CYS A 25 -0.19 17.91 -7.22
N LEU A 26 -0.55 16.65 -6.93
CA LEU A 26 0.20 15.79 -6.03
C LEU A 26 1.58 15.43 -6.58
N ILE A 27 1.68 15.17 -7.88
CA ILE A 27 2.96 14.90 -8.55
C ILE A 27 3.85 16.15 -8.48
N GLU A 28 3.33 17.32 -8.83
CA GLU A 28 4.09 18.57 -8.80
C GLU A 28 4.59 18.93 -7.40
N ILE A 29 3.74 18.79 -6.36
CA ILE A 29 4.17 18.97 -4.96
C ILE A 29 5.31 18.01 -4.62
N GLY A 30 5.22 16.74 -5.03
CA GLY A 30 6.28 15.75 -4.82
C GLY A 30 7.58 16.13 -5.53
N CYS A 31 7.51 16.56 -6.78
CA CYS A 31 8.67 17.01 -7.56
C CYS A 31 9.33 18.24 -6.92
N ILE A 32 8.55 19.24 -6.52
CA ILE A 32 9.05 20.44 -5.82
C ILE A 32 9.72 20.06 -4.51
N ALA A 33 9.14 19.11 -3.75
CA ALA A 33 9.77 18.62 -2.52
C ALA A 33 11.16 18.04 -2.77
N LEU A 34 11.33 17.26 -3.85
CA LEU A 34 12.64 16.71 -4.20
C LEU A 34 13.62 17.78 -4.72
N GLN A 35 13.13 18.81 -5.42
CA GLN A 35 13.97 19.88 -5.96
C GLN A 35 14.48 20.84 -4.89
N VAL A 36 13.63 21.19 -3.93
CA VAL A 36 13.93 22.15 -2.86
C VAL A 36 14.57 21.46 -1.64
N ASP A 37 14.43 20.13 -1.55
CA ASP A 37 14.99 19.29 -0.49
C ASP A 37 14.59 19.80 0.91
N THR A 38 15.48 19.74 1.89
CA THR A 38 15.24 20.13 3.30
C THR A 38 14.64 21.53 3.48
N ALA A 39 14.77 22.46 2.52
CA ALA A 39 14.16 23.79 2.62
C ALA A 39 12.62 23.76 2.60
N ILE A 40 12.01 22.66 2.13
CA ILE A 40 10.55 22.46 2.18
C ILE A 40 10.02 22.13 3.59
N SER A 41 10.91 21.93 4.56
CA SER A 41 10.56 21.72 5.97
C SER A 41 9.67 22.81 6.55
N THR A 42 9.90 24.07 6.18
CA THR A 42 9.07 25.21 6.60
C THR A 42 7.59 25.03 6.20
N VAL A 43 7.32 24.42 5.04
CA VAL A 43 5.95 24.18 4.54
C VAL A 43 5.27 23.01 5.24
N PHE A 44 6.02 21.97 5.62
CA PHE A 44 5.43 20.72 6.14
C PHE A 44 5.56 20.54 7.65
N ILE A 45 6.46 21.27 8.31
CA ILE A 45 6.68 21.23 9.76
C ILE A 45 6.19 22.53 10.40
N GLU A 46 6.53 23.70 9.84
CA GLU A 46 6.28 24.99 10.48
C GLU A 46 4.93 25.61 10.06
N ALA A 47 4.56 25.51 8.78
CA ALA A 47 3.28 25.93 8.24
C ALA A 47 2.31 24.73 8.18
N SER A 48 1.69 24.39 9.31
CA SER A 48 0.79 23.23 9.41
C SER A 48 -0.46 23.38 8.53
N GLY A 49 -0.71 22.45 7.60
CA GLY A 49 -2.00 22.33 6.92
C GLY A 49 -1.97 21.66 5.56
N VAL A 50 -0.82 21.60 4.87
CA VAL A 50 -0.72 21.01 3.53
C VAL A 50 -0.76 19.48 3.56
N LEU A 51 -0.34 18.86 4.66
CA LEU A 51 -0.40 17.40 4.81
C LEU A 51 -1.84 16.88 4.83
N GLU A 52 -2.78 17.60 5.44
CA GLU A 52 -4.16 17.15 5.63
C GLU A 52 -4.87 16.88 4.30
N PRO A 53 -4.87 17.80 3.30
CA PRO A 53 -5.40 17.52 1.96
C PRO A 53 -4.71 16.36 1.25
N ILE A 54 -3.39 16.21 1.39
CA ILE A 54 -2.64 15.10 0.78
C ILE A 54 -3.09 13.76 1.41
N PHE A 55 -3.26 13.72 2.73
CA PHE A 55 -3.78 12.55 3.44
C PHE A 55 -5.23 12.25 3.08
N ALA A 56 -6.06 13.26 2.83
CA ALA A 56 -7.43 13.07 2.34
C ALA A 56 -7.44 12.38 0.96
N CYS A 57 -6.47 12.70 0.10
CA CYS A 57 -6.31 12.06 -1.21
C CYS A 57 -6.00 10.56 -1.13
N LEU A 58 -5.49 10.05 0.00
CA LEU A 58 -5.34 8.60 0.22
C LEU A 58 -6.68 7.87 0.33
N LEU A 59 -7.79 8.59 0.56
CA LEU A 59 -9.15 8.05 0.60
C LEU A 59 -9.95 8.34 -0.67
N HIS A 60 -9.32 8.94 -1.69
CA HIS A 60 -9.99 9.29 -2.93
C HIS A 60 -10.54 8.04 -3.64
N PRO A 61 -11.74 8.05 -4.25
CA PRO A 61 -12.33 6.88 -4.89
C PRO A 61 -11.48 6.34 -6.05
N ILE A 62 -10.83 7.24 -6.79
CA ILE A 62 -9.94 6.89 -7.91
C ILE A 62 -8.55 6.49 -7.41
N GLN A 63 -8.09 5.30 -7.80
CA GLN A 63 -6.81 4.72 -7.36
C GLN A 63 -5.58 5.53 -7.79
N SER A 64 -5.59 6.14 -8.98
CA SER A 64 -4.47 6.96 -9.46
C SER A 64 -4.16 8.13 -8.52
N VAL A 65 -5.18 8.76 -7.96
CA VAL A 65 -5.03 9.83 -6.95
C VAL A 65 -4.37 9.29 -5.68
N ARG A 66 -4.79 8.10 -5.21
CA ARG A 66 -4.17 7.47 -4.02
C ARG A 66 -2.70 7.13 -4.24
N ILE A 67 -2.35 6.67 -5.45
CA ILE A 67 -0.96 6.40 -5.84
C ILE A 67 -0.16 7.71 -5.89
N ALA A 68 -0.69 8.76 -6.51
CA ALA A 68 -0.04 10.07 -6.59
C ALA A 68 0.17 10.68 -5.19
N ALA A 69 -0.79 10.54 -4.28
CA ALA A 69 -0.67 10.99 -2.90
C ALA A 69 0.43 10.21 -2.14
N SER A 70 0.49 8.89 -2.35
CA SER A 70 1.54 8.04 -1.77
C SER A 70 2.93 8.42 -2.31
N PHE A 71 3.05 8.74 -3.60
CA PHE A 71 4.27 9.25 -4.22
C PHE A 71 4.68 10.61 -3.64
N CYS A 72 3.73 11.55 -3.52
CA CYS A 72 3.95 12.87 -2.94
C CYS A 72 4.51 12.77 -1.51
N LEU A 73 3.86 11.98 -0.65
CA LEU A 73 4.33 11.76 0.73
C LEU A 73 5.71 11.09 0.78
N LYS A 74 5.98 10.14 -0.12
CA LYS A 74 7.33 9.54 -0.25
C LYS A 74 8.37 10.61 -0.60
N CYS A 75 8.08 11.51 -1.52
CA CYS A 75 8.99 12.59 -1.90
C CYS A 75 9.26 13.53 -0.74
N ILE A 76 8.21 13.95 -0.02
CA ILE A 76 8.33 14.79 1.18
C ILE A 76 9.22 14.14 2.23
N VAL A 77 9.02 12.85 2.50
CA VAL A 77 9.84 12.12 3.47
C VAL A 77 11.27 11.88 2.98
N THR A 78 11.47 11.78 1.66
CA THR A 78 12.82 11.71 1.09
C THR A 78 13.60 12.99 1.39
N SER A 79 12.97 14.15 1.24
CA SER A 79 13.54 15.47 1.56
C SER A 79 13.59 15.77 3.07
N ILE A 80 12.69 15.17 3.85
CA ILE A 80 12.59 15.36 5.31
C ILE A 80 12.49 14.00 6.01
N PRO A 81 13.61 13.27 6.17
CA PRO A 81 13.59 11.91 6.73
C PRO A 81 13.00 11.79 8.13
N SER A 82 13.05 12.85 8.93
CA SER A 82 12.45 12.90 10.28
C SER A 82 10.93 12.69 10.29
N LEU A 83 10.25 12.94 9.15
CA LEU A 83 8.81 12.68 9.00
C LEU A 83 8.48 11.20 8.76
N THR A 84 9.45 10.33 8.46
CA THR A 84 9.21 8.90 8.17
C THR A 84 8.36 8.23 9.25
N THR A 85 8.83 8.26 10.51
CA THR A 85 8.17 7.56 11.62
C THR A 85 6.80 8.16 11.95
N PRO A 86 6.64 9.49 12.09
CA PRO A 86 5.33 10.11 12.30
C PRO A 86 4.30 9.76 11.22
N LEU A 87 4.68 9.76 9.94
CA LEU A 87 3.75 9.45 8.86
C LEU A 87 3.41 7.96 8.78
N VAL A 88 4.35 7.07 9.08
CA VAL A 88 4.09 5.62 9.23
C VAL A 88 3.08 5.38 10.36
N ASP A 89 3.28 6.01 11.52
CA ASP A 89 2.37 5.88 12.67
C ASP A 89 0.98 6.41 12.37
N ARG A 90 0.88 7.54 11.68
CA ARG A 90 -0.40 8.09 11.21
C ARG A 90 -1.09 7.10 10.27
N CYS A 91 -0.39 6.52 9.31
CA CYS A 91 -0.99 5.56 8.37
C CYS A 91 -1.44 4.27 9.06
N LEU A 92 -0.64 3.71 9.97
CA LEU A 92 -1.00 2.53 10.76
C LEU A 92 -2.27 2.79 11.60
N SER A 93 -2.30 3.91 12.31
CA SER A 93 -3.45 4.31 13.14
C SER A 93 -4.73 4.50 12.32
N ARG A 94 -4.64 5.20 11.19
CA ARG A 94 -5.79 5.44 10.30
C ARG A 94 -6.30 4.16 9.66
N LEU A 95 -5.39 3.28 9.24
CA LEU A 95 -5.76 2.00 8.65
C LEU A 95 -6.42 1.09 9.69
N GLU A 96 -5.95 1.08 10.93
CA GLU A 96 -6.60 0.34 12.04
C GLU A 96 -8.05 0.78 12.25
N TYR A 97 -8.30 2.09 12.25
CA TYR A 97 -9.66 2.64 12.42
C TYR A 97 -10.57 2.38 11.20
N MET A 98 -10.00 2.31 10.00
CA MET A 98 -10.73 2.25 8.73
C MET A 98 -10.64 0.90 8.01
N LYS A 99 -10.40 -0.21 8.73
CA LYS A 99 -10.29 -1.58 8.19
C LYS A 99 -11.50 -2.08 7.39
N LYS A 100 -12.63 -1.36 7.42
CA LYS A 100 -13.85 -1.68 6.66
C LYS A 100 -13.97 -0.92 5.33
N SER A 101 -13.13 0.09 5.08
CA SER A 101 -13.13 0.85 3.82
C SER A 101 -12.11 0.28 2.84
N PRO A 102 -12.51 -0.10 1.61
CA PRO A 102 -11.59 -0.59 0.60
C PRO A 102 -10.61 0.49 0.13
N GLU A 103 -11.05 1.76 0.05
CA GLU A 103 -10.21 2.91 -0.29
C GLU A 103 -9.13 3.12 0.77
N ALA A 104 -9.50 3.05 2.05
CA ALA A 104 -8.56 3.19 3.16
C ALA A 104 -7.51 2.07 3.16
N ILE A 105 -7.94 0.81 2.99
CA ILE A 105 -7.01 -0.33 2.87
C ILE A 105 -6.02 -0.10 1.73
N ASN A 106 -6.50 0.29 0.55
CA ASN A 106 -5.65 0.49 -0.60
C ASN A 106 -4.73 1.71 -0.46
N GLY A 107 -5.26 2.87 -0.08
CA GLY A 107 -4.49 4.11 0.02
C GLY A 107 -3.44 4.11 1.12
N PHE A 108 -3.80 3.69 2.34
CA PHE A 108 -2.82 3.66 3.44
C PHE A 108 -1.78 2.56 3.26
N SER A 109 -2.12 1.41 2.64
CA SER A 109 -1.11 0.39 2.33
C SER A 109 -0.14 0.82 1.23
N LEU A 110 -0.62 1.51 0.18
CA LEU A 110 0.22 2.13 -0.84
C LEU A 110 1.16 3.17 -0.22
N CYS A 111 0.63 4.03 0.66
CA CYS A 111 1.42 5.05 1.35
C CYS A 111 2.49 4.41 2.25
N LEU A 112 2.12 3.46 3.11
CA LEU A 112 3.05 2.71 3.95
C LEU A 112 4.15 2.04 3.11
N ALA A 113 3.78 1.38 2.01
CA ALA A 113 4.77 0.77 1.11
C ALA A 113 5.72 1.81 0.51
N ALA A 114 5.21 2.97 0.10
CA ALA A 114 6.02 4.06 -0.45
C ALA A 114 7.00 4.62 0.59
N LEU A 115 6.52 4.89 1.81
CA LEU A 115 7.30 5.39 2.95
C LEU A 115 8.37 4.41 3.41
N LEU A 116 8.06 3.10 3.46
CA LEU A 116 9.04 2.08 3.78
C LEU A 116 10.10 1.98 2.68
N SER A 117 9.69 1.98 1.40
CA SER A 117 10.62 1.79 0.29
C SER A 117 11.72 2.86 0.21
N GLN A 118 11.47 4.10 0.68
CA GLN A 118 12.49 5.17 0.70
C GLN A 118 13.47 5.05 1.88
N CYS A 119 13.13 4.30 2.94
CA CYS A 119 13.99 4.17 4.11
C CYS A 119 15.36 3.55 3.78
N ARG A 120 15.47 2.81 2.68
CA ARG A 120 16.74 2.27 2.17
C ARG A 120 17.72 3.34 1.68
N HIS A 121 17.22 4.53 1.35
CA HIS A 121 17.98 5.67 0.84
C HIS A 121 18.24 6.72 1.92
N SER A 122 17.60 6.57 3.09
CA SER A 122 17.76 7.48 4.23
C SER A 122 18.83 6.96 5.19
N GLN A 123 19.75 7.83 5.61
CA GLN A 123 20.74 7.51 6.65
C GLN A 123 20.08 7.21 8.00
N LEU A 124 18.89 7.76 8.26
CA LEU A 124 18.16 7.55 9.51
C LEU A 124 17.49 6.17 9.57
N GLY A 125 17.25 5.56 8.41
CA GLY A 125 16.56 4.27 8.27
C GLY A 125 15.15 4.28 8.89
N ILE A 126 14.69 3.10 9.31
CA ILE A 126 13.43 2.93 10.02
C ILE A 126 13.61 2.00 11.24
N PRO A 127 13.00 2.32 12.40
CA PRO A 127 13.05 1.43 13.55
C PRO A 127 12.44 0.05 13.24
N PHE A 128 13.12 -1.02 13.63
CA PHE A 128 12.66 -2.41 13.47
C PHE A 128 11.24 -2.64 14.00
N ALA A 129 10.87 -1.98 15.10
CA ALA A 129 9.55 -2.07 15.69
C ALA A 129 8.44 -1.63 14.71
N LYS A 130 8.70 -0.59 13.89
CA LYS A 130 7.72 -0.08 12.91
C LYS A 130 7.57 -1.04 11.73
N CYS A 131 8.66 -1.56 11.19
CA CYS A 131 8.59 -2.61 10.16
C CYS A 131 7.85 -3.86 10.65
N ARG A 132 8.07 -4.25 11.91
CA ARG A 132 7.36 -5.38 12.53
C ARG A 132 5.85 -5.12 12.66
N GLN A 133 5.45 -3.91 13.04
CA GLN A 133 4.03 -3.52 13.08
C GLN A 133 3.40 -3.59 11.69
N VAL A 134 4.08 -3.06 10.66
CA VAL A 134 3.60 -3.13 9.27
C VAL A 134 3.50 -4.58 8.79
N PHE A 135 4.47 -5.44 9.13
CA PHE A 135 4.40 -6.86 8.78
C PHE A 135 3.21 -7.56 9.45
N ASN A 136 2.97 -7.31 10.74
CA ASN A 136 1.85 -7.92 11.46
C ASN A 136 0.51 -7.49 10.85
N LEU A 137 0.37 -6.22 10.45
CA LEU A 137 -0.81 -5.73 9.74
C LEU A 137 -0.98 -6.43 8.38
N ALA A 138 0.10 -6.56 7.60
CA ALA A 138 0.07 -7.26 6.32
C ALA A 138 -0.35 -8.73 6.47
N GLU A 139 0.21 -9.41 7.47
CA GLU A 139 -0.15 -10.79 7.83
C GLU A 139 -1.62 -10.92 8.22
N GLU A 140 -2.15 -9.99 9.03
CA GLU A 140 -3.57 -9.95 9.41
C GLU A 140 -4.49 -9.72 8.21
N LEU A 141 -4.14 -8.81 7.31
CA LEU A 141 -4.91 -8.52 6.11
C LEU A 141 -5.03 -9.77 5.21
N ILE A 142 -3.92 -10.45 4.95
CA ILE A 142 -3.91 -11.67 4.12
C ILE A 142 -4.74 -12.78 4.79
N LYS A 143 -4.50 -13.05 6.08
CA LYS A 143 -5.18 -14.13 6.80
C LYS A 143 -6.68 -13.89 6.97
N SER A 144 -7.11 -12.64 7.07
CA SER A 144 -8.52 -12.26 7.22
C SER A 144 -9.23 -11.98 5.89
N ALA A 145 -8.55 -12.11 4.74
CA ALA A 145 -9.12 -11.77 3.44
C ALA A 145 -10.37 -12.62 3.11
N THR A 146 -10.32 -13.92 3.39
CA THR A 146 -11.40 -14.88 3.14
C THR A 146 -12.63 -14.66 4.04
N GLN A 147 -12.45 -14.02 5.20
CA GLN A 147 -13.54 -13.72 6.14
C GLN A 147 -14.44 -12.57 5.67
N THR A 148 -13.93 -11.72 4.75
CA THR A 148 -14.63 -10.54 4.26
C THR A 148 -14.58 -10.49 2.74
N PRO A 149 -15.46 -11.21 2.02
CA PRO A 149 -15.40 -11.33 0.56
C PRO A 149 -15.35 -9.99 -0.17
N ARG A 150 -16.12 -8.99 0.28
CA ARG A 150 -16.15 -7.63 -0.29
C ARG A 150 -14.80 -6.90 -0.26
N LEU A 151 -13.93 -7.24 0.69
CA LEU A 151 -12.62 -6.60 0.88
C LEU A 151 -11.47 -7.54 0.51
N MET A 152 -11.76 -8.76 0.06
CA MET A 152 -10.78 -9.83 -0.13
C MET A 152 -9.63 -9.36 -1.03
N LEU A 153 -9.94 -8.86 -2.23
CA LEU A 153 -8.95 -8.37 -3.19
C LEU A 153 -8.07 -7.26 -2.59
N ARG A 154 -8.69 -6.26 -1.96
CA ARG A 154 -7.94 -5.11 -1.40
C ARG A 154 -7.04 -5.52 -0.25
N LYS A 155 -7.49 -6.45 0.61
CA LYS A 155 -6.68 -7.01 1.70
C LYS A 155 -5.49 -7.80 1.19
N VAL A 156 -5.69 -8.64 0.16
CA VAL A 156 -4.62 -9.41 -0.47
C VAL A 156 -3.58 -8.48 -1.11
N GLN A 157 -4.02 -7.51 -1.93
CA GLN A 157 -3.14 -6.50 -2.54
C GLN A 157 -2.34 -5.73 -1.48
N ALA A 158 -3.02 -5.22 -0.46
CA ALA A 158 -2.41 -4.47 0.64
C ALA A 158 -1.41 -5.32 1.43
N GLY A 159 -1.72 -6.58 1.71
CA GLY A 159 -0.80 -7.46 2.41
C GLY A 159 0.50 -7.69 1.63
N TRP A 160 0.40 -8.05 0.36
CA TRP A 160 1.58 -8.37 -0.45
C TRP A 160 2.43 -7.15 -0.80
N ILE A 161 1.83 -5.97 -1.01
CA ILE A 161 2.61 -4.75 -1.27
C ILE A 161 3.41 -4.32 -0.04
N LEU A 162 2.83 -4.47 1.17
CA LEU A 162 3.52 -4.17 2.43
C LEU A 162 4.66 -5.15 2.70
N ILE A 163 4.43 -6.45 2.49
CA ILE A 163 5.50 -7.47 2.59
C ILE A 163 6.63 -7.14 1.61
N SER A 164 6.29 -6.84 0.36
CA SER A 164 7.26 -6.48 -0.67
C SER A 164 8.09 -5.26 -0.29
N ALA A 165 7.46 -4.23 0.28
CA ALA A 165 8.16 -3.04 0.77
C ALA A 165 9.16 -3.38 1.90
N ILE A 166 8.78 -4.26 2.84
CA ILE A 166 9.68 -4.70 3.92
C ILE A 166 10.85 -5.51 3.37
N LEU A 167 10.60 -6.45 2.46
CA LEU A 167 11.66 -7.24 1.82
C LEU A 167 12.63 -6.38 1.02
N SER A 168 12.14 -5.26 0.45
CA SER A 168 13.00 -4.32 -0.28
C SER A 168 14.04 -3.59 0.59
N LEU A 169 13.89 -3.63 1.92
CA LEU A 169 14.86 -3.08 2.88
C LEU A 169 16.07 -4.00 3.10
N GLY A 170 16.02 -5.25 2.62
CA GLY A 170 17.15 -6.18 2.66
C GLY A 170 17.14 -7.19 3.83
N PRO A 171 18.23 -7.97 3.97
CA PRO A 171 18.24 -9.20 4.78
C PRO A 171 17.99 -8.94 6.26
N THR A 172 18.43 -7.79 6.76
CA THR A 172 18.23 -7.32 8.13
C THR A 172 16.74 -7.29 8.53
N PHE A 173 15.86 -6.90 7.61
CA PHE A 173 14.41 -6.84 7.85
C PHE A 173 13.68 -8.10 7.39
N ALA A 174 14.22 -8.81 6.39
CA ALA A 174 13.63 -10.04 5.87
C ALA A 174 13.80 -11.23 6.83
N ARG A 175 15.01 -11.43 7.40
CA ARG A 175 15.34 -12.60 8.22
C ARG A 175 14.36 -12.85 9.38
N PRO A 176 13.96 -11.83 10.17
CA PRO A 176 13.02 -12.03 11.28
C PRO A 176 11.61 -12.45 10.87
N ILE A 177 11.20 -12.21 9.62
CA ILE A 177 9.84 -12.49 9.14
C ILE A 177 9.73 -13.77 8.31
N LEU A 178 10.86 -14.39 7.91
CA LEU A 178 10.91 -15.57 7.04
C LEU A 178 9.99 -16.72 7.48
N PRO A 179 9.96 -17.15 8.76
CA PRO A 179 9.10 -18.29 9.16
C PRO A 179 7.62 -18.04 8.90
N LYS A 180 7.16 -16.80 9.14
CA LYS A 180 5.80 -16.38 8.87
C LYS A 180 5.55 -16.20 7.37
N LEU A 181 6.54 -15.65 6.64
CA LEU A 181 6.46 -15.46 5.20
C LEU A 181 6.32 -16.78 4.44
N PHE A 182 7.08 -17.83 4.81
CA PHE A 182 6.94 -19.17 4.24
C PHE A 182 5.54 -19.75 4.46
N THR A 183 4.93 -19.45 5.62
CA THR A 183 3.55 -19.86 5.89
C THR A 183 2.58 -19.15 4.95
N LEU A 184 2.75 -17.84 4.71
CA LEU A 184 1.93 -17.06 3.78
C LEU A 184 2.08 -17.51 2.32
N TRP A 185 3.29 -17.85 1.89
CA TRP A 185 3.51 -18.46 0.57
C TRP A 185 2.77 -19.79 0.45
N ARG A 186 2.92 -20.69 1.43
CA ARG A 186 2.30 -22.01 1.40
C ARG A 186 0.76 -21.98 1.40
N ILE A 187 0.13 -20.89 1.85
CA ILE A 187 -1.34 -20.74 1.77
C ILE A 187 -1.78 -20.08 0.45
N SER A 188 -0.87 -19.47 -0.31
CA SER A 188 -1.19 -18.79 -1.58
C SER A 188 -1.24 -19.74 -2.78
N PHE A 189 -0.66 -20.94 -2.63
CA PHE A 189 -0.60 -21.96 -3.67
C PHE A 189 -1.34 -23.23 -3.23
N PRO A 190 -1.99 -23.93 -4.16
CA PRO A 190 -2.60 -25.22 -3.88
C PRO A 190 -1.50 -26.24 -3.54
N ARG A 191 -1.77 -27.09 -2.55
CA ARG A 191 -0.81 -28.07 -2.00
C ARG A 191 -0.93 -29.44 -2.64
N SER A 192 -1.99 -29.67 -3.41
CA SER A 192 -2.23 -30.92 -4.11
C SER A 192 -3.00 -30.72 -5.41
N ALA A 193 -2.96 -31.73 -6.27
CA ALA A 193 -3.77 -31.77 -7.48
C ALA A 193 -5.28 -31.75 -7.15
N GLU A 194 -5.69 -32.33 -6.02
CA GLU A 194 -7.08 -32.33 -5.58
C GLU A 194 -7.54 -30.95 -5.10
N GLU A 195 -6.70 -30.22 -4.36
CA GLU A 195 -6.99 -28.82 -4.02
C GLU A 195 -7.12 -27.95 -5.27
N THR A 196 -6.27 -28.18 -6.27
CA THR A 196 -6.31 -27.46 -7.56
C THR A 196 -7.61 -27.71 -8.32
N LYS A 197 -8.11 -28.97 -8.33
CA LYS A 197 -9.40 -29.32 -8.93
C LYS A 197 -10.57 -28.68 -8.18
N THR A 198 -10.51 -28.71 -6.86
CA THR A 198 -11.55 -28.12 -5.98
C THR A 198 -11.65 -26.62 -6.20
N GLU A 199 -10.52 -25.91 -6.22
CA GLU A 199 -10.47 -24.48 -6.49
C GLU A 199 -11.00 -24.15 -7.89
N ARG A 200 -10.62 -24.94 -8.91
CA ARG A 200 -11.13 -24.81 -10.29
C ARG A 200 -12.65 -24.84 -10.37
N GLY A 201 -13.30 -25.71 -9.58
CA GLY A 201 -14.75 -25.91 -9.62
C GLY A 201 -15.58 -24.90 -8.83
N CYS A 202 -14.96 -24.10 -7.95
CA CYS A 202 -15.69 -23.37 -6.90
C CYS A 202 -15.52 -21.83 -6.96
N GLY A 203 -14.65 -21.30 -7.81
CA GLY A 203 -14.36 -19.85 -7.84
C GLY A 203 -15.33 -19.04 -8.71
N ASP A 204 -15.96 -18.02 -8.14
CA ASP A 204 -16.53 -16.90 -8.90
C ASP A 204 -15.42 -15.94 -9.37
N ALA A 205 -15.75 -14.97 -10.24
CA ALA A 205 -14.76 -14.07 -10.83
C ALA A 205 -13.93 -13.31 -9.76
N GLY A 206 -14.57 -12.87 -8.68
CA GLY A 206 -13.88 -12.16 -7.59
C GLY A 206 -12.95 -13.06 -6.78
N SER A 207 -13.35 -14.31 -6.52
CA SER A 207 -12.47 -15.29 -5.87
C SER A 207 -11.27 -15.63 -6.75
N TRP A 208 -11.46 -15.77 -8.06
CA TRP A 208 -10.36 -15.97 -9.00
C TRP A 208 -9.39 -14.79 -9.02
N GLU A 209 -9.91 -13.57 -9.07
CA GLU A 209 -9.08 -12.37 -9.04
C GLU A 209 -8.23 -12.30 -7.76
N ALA A 210 -8.84 -12.52 -6.59
CA ALA A 210 -8.13 -12.52 -5.33
C ALA A 210 -7.08 -13.66 -5.21
N THR A 211 -7.40 -14.86 -5.71
CA THR A 211 -6.45 -15.98 -5.77
C THR A 211 -5.26 -15.67 -6.67
N LEU A 212 -5.50 -15.14 -7.87
CA LEU A 212 -4.44 -14.79 -8.81
C LEU A 212 -3.56 -13.68 -8.26
N GLU A 213 -4.16 -12.67 -7.64
CA GLU A 213 -3.44 -11.60 -6.94
C GLU A 213 -2.60 -12.14 -5.78
N ALA A 214 -3.13 -13.09 -4.99
CA ALA A 214 -2.38 -13.69 -3.88
C ALA A 214 -1.14 -14.44 -4.39
N ARG A 215 -1.27 -15.17 -5.50
CA ARG A 215 -0.15 -15.87 -6.15
C ARG A 215 0.85 -14.90 -6.74
N ALA A 216 0.39 -13.88 -7.44
CA ALA A 216 1.25 -12.85 -8.02
C ALA A 216 2.06 -12.14 -6.92
N GLY A 217 1.40 -11.75 -5.83
CA GLY A 217 2.04 -11.13 -4.67
C GLY A 217 3.04 -12.05 -3.97
N ALA A 218 2.69 -13.34 -3.79
CA ALA A 218 3.61 -14.33 -3.24
C ALA A 218 4.86 -14.50 -4.14
N LEU A 219 4.69 -14.71 -5.44
CA LEU A 219 5.80 -14.83 -6.40
C LEU A 219 6.65 -13.56 -6.46
N ALA A 220 6.02 -12.38 -6.46
CA ALA A 220 6.73 -11.09 -6.43
C ALA A 220 7.59 -10.98 -5.16
N SER A 221 7.05 -11.35 -3.99
CA SER A 221 7.79 -11.33 -2.74
C SER A 221 8.95 -12.35 -2.72
N MET A 222 8.79 -13.53 -3.33
CA MET A 222 9.89 -14.50 -3.53
C MET A 222 10.99 -13.92 -4.41
N SER A 223 10.61 -13.28 -5.53
CA SER A 223 11.55 -12.63 -6.45
C SER A 223 12.31 -11.49 -5.77
N ILE A 224 11.63 -10.65 -4.99
CA ILE A 224 12.27 -9.58 -4.22
C ILE A 224 13.21 -10.16 -3.17
N LEU A 225 12.82 -11.23 -2.46
CA LEU A 225 13.69 -11.89 -1.49
C LEU A 225 14.96 -12.40 -2.17
N ALA A 226 14.84 -13.13 -3.27
CA ALA A 226 15.99 -13.65 -4.02
C ALA A 226 16.92 -12.54 -4.54
N LEU A 227 16.35 -11.42 -5.01
CA LEU A 227 17.13 -10.28 -5.53
C LEU A 227 17.79 -9.45 -4.42
N ARG A 228 17.12 -9.28 -3.27
CA ARG A 228 17.55 -8.36 -2.21
C ARG A 228 18.24 -9.03 -1.03
N CYS A 229 18.10 -10.34 -0.90
CA CYS A 229 18.63 -11.13 0.20
C CYS A 229 19.28 -12.43 -0.33
N PRO A 230 20.32 -12.36 -1.18
CA PRO A 230 20.93 -13.54 -1.80
C PRO A 230 21.59 -14.49 -0.80
N GLU A 231 21.84 -14.04 0.42
CA GLU A 231 22.45 -14.82 1.51
C GLU A 231 21.43 -15.55 2.40
N LEU A 232 20.12 -15.36 2.16
CA LEU A 232 19.03 -15.96 2.95
C LEU A 232 18.40 -17.18 2.30
#